data_AF-A0A183A718-F1
#
_entry.id   AF-A0A183A718-F1
#
_cell.length_a   1.000
_cell.length_b   1.000
_cell.length_c   1.000
_cell.angle_alpha   90.00
_cell.angle_beta   90.00
_cell.angle_gamma   90.00
#
_symmetry.space_group_name_H-M   'P 1'
#
loop_
_entity.id
_entity.type
_entity.pdbx_description
1 polymer ?
#
loop_
_entity_poly.entity_id
_entity_poly.type
_entity_poly.pdbx_seq_one_letter_code
_entity_poly.pdbx_strand_id
1 'polypeptide(L)'
;MDTADTGSAQPKHDPPIAMEPYDLGKAEDLGALSNEQQWHTNNLKTQTRINNERYMRNHPEIHHMISAFLSELNSDFFTHPDLLKRVEDMKEEYMKQHREDMVVRGLAGEDIFGDDDDDDTEEGGDA
;
A
#
# COMPACT_ATOMS: atom_id res chain seq x y z
N MET A 1 -9.37 -4.21 38.57
CA MET A 1 -8.57 -3.03 38.20
C MET A 1 -8.37 -3.14 36.71
N ASP A 2 -9.10 -2.35 35.95
CA ASP A 2 -9.07 -2.40 34.50
C ASP A 2 -7.69 -1.92 34.04
N THR A 3 -6.90 -2.84 33.50
CA THR A 3 -5.63 -2.52 32.86
C THR A 3 -5.98 -1.80 31.56
N ALA A 4 -5.98 -0.47 31.60
CA ALA A 4 -6.19 0.34 30.42
C ALA A 4 -5.26 -0.16 29.31
N ASP A 5 -5.86 -0.60 28.20
CA ASP A 5 -5.14 -1.01 27.00
C ASP A 5 -4.36 0.20 26.48
N THR A 6 -3.07 0.17 26.75
CA THR A 6 -2.14 1.29 26.52
C THR A 6 -1.46 1.19 25.16
N GLY A 7 -1.90 0.24 24.32
CA GLY A 7 -1.29 -0.05 23.02
C GLY A 7 0.01 -0.88 23.12
N SER A 8 0.33 -1.37 24.32
CA SER A 8 1.43 -2.33 24.59
C SER A 8 1.02 -3.78 24.33
N ALA A 9 -0.27 -4.04 24.07
CA ALA A 9 -0.74 -5.36 23.69
C ALA A 9 -0.11 -5.73 22.33
N GLN A 10 0.40 -6.96 22.22
CA GLN A 10 0.91 -7.45 20.95
C GLN A 10 -0.19 -7.33 19.87
N PRO A 11 0.08 -6.63 18.75
CA PRO A 11 -0.88 -6.55 17.65
C PRO A 11 -1.28 -7.96 17.18
N LYS A 12 -2.57 -8.20 16.96
CA LYS A 12 -3.08 -9.43 16.30
C LYS A 12 -2.95 -9.37 14.77
N HIS A 13 -1.95 -8.67 14.26
CA HIS A 13 -1.68 -8.53 12.85
C HIS A 13 -0.18 -8.37 12.65
N ASP A 14 0.32 -8.89 11.52
CA ASP A 14 1.72 -8.73 11.19
C ASP A 14 2.05 -7.23 11.06
N PRO A 15 3.18 -6.77 11.61
CA PRO A 15 3.58 -5.38 11.46
C PRO A 15 3.69 -5.05 9.96
N PRO A 16 3.27 -3.85 9.53
CA PRO A 16 3.59 -3.37 8.19
C PRO A 16 5.09 -3.52 7.93
N ILE A 17 5.48 -3.97 6.73
CA ILE A 17 6.87 -4.35 6.37
C ILE A 17 7.91 -3.26 6.73
N ALA A 18 7.52 -1.98 6.74
CA ALA A 18 8.38 -0.84 7.06
C ALA A 18 8.37 -0.42 8.55
N MET A 19 7.64 -1.14 9.41
CA MET A 19 7.68 -0.95 10.85
C MET A 19 8.64 -1.99 11.40
N GLU A 20 9.76 -1.54 11.97
CA GLU A 20 10.66 -2.44 12.68
C GLU A 20 9.86 -3.32 13.65
N PRO A 21 10.21 -4.62 13.80
CA PRO A 21 9.55 -5.49 14.75
C PRO A 21 9.59 -4.75 16.08
N TYR A 22 8.40 -4.41 16.57
CA TYR A 22 8.21 -3.50 17.70
C TYR A 22 9.24 -3.76 18.79
N ASP A 23 9.58 -2.72 19.56
CA ASP A 23 10.31 -2.77 20.84
C ASP A 23 9.64 -3.68 21.91
N LEU A 24 8.80 -4.63 21.49
CA LEU A 24 8.43 -5.83 22.20
C LEU A 24 9.72 -6.58 22.52
N GLY A 25 10.27 -6.29 23.69
CA GLY A 25 11.03 -7.29 24.40
C GLY A 25 10.21 -8.58 24.49
N LYS A 26 10.90 -9.68 24.83
CA LYS A 26 10.30 -11.01 24.97
C LYS A 26 9.02 -10.95 25.81
N ALA A 27 8.20 -12.00 25.80
CA ALA A 27 6.86 -12.10 26.42
C ALA A 27 6.68 -11.59 27.88
N GLU A 28 7.75 -11.16 28.58
CA GLU A 28 7.76 -10.59 29.93
C GLU A 28 8.58 -9.29 30.05
N ASP A 29 9.14 -8.79 28.95
CA ASP A 29 9.97 -7.60 28.85
C ASP A 29 9.23 -6.58 27.97
N LEU A 30 8.48 -5.67 28.59
CA LEU A 30 7.67 -4.64 27.91
C LEU A 30 8.51 -3.61 27.12
N GLY A 31 9.78 -3.91 26.86
CA GLY A 31 10.76 -2.97 26.36
C GLY A 31 11.20 -2.00 27.46
N ALA A 32 12.18 -1.16 27.15
CA ALA A 32 12.77 -0.23 28.12
C ALA A 32 11.84 0.92 28.57
N LEU A 33 10.63 1.04 27.99
CA LEU A 33 9.71 2.16 28.18
C LEU A 33 8.46 1.73 28.96
N SER A 34 7.98 2.59 29.84
CA SER A 34 6.69 2.40 30.51
C SER A 34 5.53 2.50 29.52
N ASN A 35 4.35 1.96 29.89
CA ASN A 35 3.14 2.03 29.06
C ASN A 35 2.75 3.47 28.67
N GLU A 36 2.89 4.43 29.60
CA GLU A 36 2.62 5.85 29.32
C GLU A 36 3.64 6.43 28.33
N GLN A 37 4.92 6.08 28.48
CA GLN A 37 5.98 6.50 27.56
C GLN A 37 5.79 5.90 26.17
N GLN A 38 5.36 4.64 26.09
CA GLN A 38 5.09 3.96 24.83
C GLN A 38 3.89 4.58 24.12
N TRP A 39 2.81 4.89 24.84
CA TRP A 39 1.66 5.60 24.29
C TRP A 39 2.05 6.97 23.72
N HIS A 40 2.84 7.75 24.47
CA HIS A 40 3.30 9.06 24.00
C HIS A 40 4.22 8.94 22.77
N THR A 41 5.11 7.96 22.76
CA THR A 41 6.01 7.67 21.65
C THR A 41 5.24 7.26 20.40
N ASN A 42 4.22 6.41 20.55
CA ASN A 42 3.37 5.97 19.44
C ASN A 42 2.60 7.15 18.83
N ASN A 43 2.02 8.02 19.66
CA ASN A 43 1.35 9.23 19.19
C ASN A 43 2.30 10.17 18.45
N LEU A 44 3.51 10.37 18.98
CA LEU A 44 4.53 11.18 18.31
C LEU A 44 4.93 10.58 16.96
N LYS A 45 5.22 9.27 16.91
CA LYS A 45 5.58 8.54 15.68
C LYS A 45 4.48 8.67 14.63
N THR A 46 3.22 8.47 15.01
CA THR A 46 2.07 8.62 14.12
C THR A 46 1.98 10.03 13.56
N GLN A 47 2.05 11.05 14.42
CA GLN A 47 1.98 12.44 13.98
C GLN A 47 3.14 12.82 13.06
N THR A 48 4.35 12.35 13.36
CA THR A 48 5.53 12.56 12.51
C THR A 48 5.36 11.89 11.15
N ARG A 49 4.83 10.66 11.08
CA ARG A 49 4.56 9.97 9.80
C ARG A 49 3.58 10.74 8.94
N ILE A 50 2.45 11.18 9.51
CA ILE A 50 1.45 12.00 8.82
C ILE A 50 2.08 13.30 8.30
N ASN A 51 2.87 13.99 9.12
CA ASN A 51 3.53 15.23 8.73
C ASN A 51 4.57 15.00 7.61
N ASN A 52 5.34 13.91 7.68
CA ASN A 52 6.31 13.55 6.65
C ASN A 52 5.62 13.23 5.33
N GLU A 53 4.52 12.45 5.34
CA GLU A 53 3.74 12.19 4.14
C GLU A 53 3.16 13.47 3.54
N ARG A 54 2.60 14.34 4.39
CA ARG A 54 2.06 15.63 3.95
C ARG A 54 3.16 16.50 3.37
N TYR A 55 4.36 16.50 3.97
CA TYR A 55 5.53 17.18 3.42
C TYR A 55 5.89 16.62 2.05
N MET A 56 6.04 15.30 1.92
CA MET A 56 6.38 14.64 0.66
C MET A 56 5.36 14.88 -0.44
N ARG A 57 4.05 14.90 -0.12
CA ARG A 57 2.98 15.20 -1.08
C ARG A 57 2.96 16.67 -1.51
N ASN A 58 3.20 17.60 -0.59
CA ASN A 58 3.06 19.04 -0.85
C ASN A 58 4.32 19.69 -1.42
N HIS A 59 5.50 19.07 -1.28
CA HIS A 59 6.75 19.69 -1.71
C HIS A 59 7.06 19.37 -3.17
N PRO A 60 7.28 20.40 -4.01
CA PRO A 60 7.52 20.21 -5.43
C PRO A 60 8.83 19.46 -5.71
N GLU A 61 9.80 19.48 -4.79
CA GLU A 61 11.08 18.79 -4.94
C GLU A 61 10.92 17.28 -5.12
N ILE A 62 10.00 16.64 -4.37
CA ILE A 62 9.72 15.21 -4.50
C ILE A 62 9.08 14.91 -5.86
N HIS A 63 8.17 15.76 -6.32
CA HIS A 63 7.57 15.64 -7.65
C HIS A 63 8.63 15.71 -8.77
N HIS A 64 9.56 16.66 -8.69
CA HIS A 64 10.66 16.78 -9.65
C HIS A 64 11.59 15.57 -9.61
N MET A 65 11.92 15.06 -8.41
CA MET A 65 12.77 13.88 -8.25
C MET A 65 12.13 12.64 -8.87
N ILE A 66 10.84 12.39 -8.62
CA ILE A 66 10.09 11.27 -9.22
C ILE A 66 10.00 11.46 -10.74
N SER A 67 9.71 12.67 -11.21
CA SER A 67 9.61 12.97 -12.65
C SER A 67 10.94 12.76 -13.37
N ALA A 68 12.06 13.19 -12.77
CA ALA A 68 13.40 12.96 -13.31
C ALA A 68 13.73 11.46 -13.36
N PHE A 69 13.48 10.74 -12.26
CA PHE A 69 13.70 9.29 -12.21
C PHE A 69 12.88 8.54 -13.27
N LEU A 70 11.58 8.87 -13.39
CA LEU A 70 10.74 8.31 -14.43
C LEU A 70 11.26 8.68 -15.81
N SER A 71 11.69 9.91 -16.06
CA SER A 71 12.23 10.31 -17.36
C SER A 71 13.49 9.53 -17.76
N GLU A 72 14.36 9.19 -16.80
CA GLU A 72 15.54 8.37 -17.03
C GLU A 72 15.17 6.92 -17.37
N LEU A 73 14.22 6.33 -16.65
CA LEU A 73 13.72 4.97 -16.93
C LEU A 73 12.92 4.87 -18.23
N ASN A 74 12.21 5.94 -18.57
CA ASN A 74 11.19 5.96 -19.62
C ASN A 74 11.70 6.44 -20.97
N SER A 75 12.97 6.85 -21.06
CA SER A 75 13.52 7.43 -22.28
C SER A 75 13.40 6.49 -23.49
N ASP A 76 13.46 5.17 -23.30
CA ASP A 76 13.27 4.20 -24.39
C ASP A 76 11.82 3.68 -24.48
N PHE A 77 11.14 3.45 -23.36
CA PHE A 77 9.80 2.85 -23.37
C PHE A 77 8.74 3.81 -23.94
N PHE A 78 8.73 5.08 -23.51
CA PHE A 78 7.69 6.07 -23.85
C PHE A 78 7.97 6.86 -25.13
N THR A 79 9.16 6.71 -25.73
CA THR A 79 9.52 7.36 -27.00
C THR A 79 9.37 6.44 -28.20
N HIS A 80 9.06 5.15 -27.98
CA HIS A 80 8.82 4.23 -29.08
C HIS A 80 7.59 4.66 -29.90
N PRO A 81 7.70 4.66 -31.25
CA PRO A 81 6.60 5.07 -32.13
C PRO A 81 5.36 4.18 -31.99
N ASP A 82 5.53 2.95 -31.50
CA ASP A 82 4.47 1.96 -31.30
C ASP A 82 4.05 1.80 -29.83
N LEU A 83 4.26 2.83 -29.00
CA LEU A 83 3.94 2.80 -27.56
C LEU A 83 2.50 2.32 -27.30
N LEU A 84 1.52 2.83 -28.05
CA LEU A 84 0.12 2.50 -27.87
C LEU A 84 -0.13 1.00 -28.03
N LYS A 85 0.40 0.41 -29.11
CA LYS A 85 0.29 -1.01 -29.40
C LYS A 85 0.95 -1.86 -28.31
N ARG A 86 2.13 -1.45 -27.83
CA ARG A 86 2.84 -2.16 -26.76
C ARG A 86 2.10 -2.14 -25.43
N VAL A 87 1.42 -1.03 -25.12
CA VAL A 87 0.58 -0.91 -23.93
C VAL A 87 -0.66 -1.80 -24.06
N GLU A 88 -1.28 -1.86 -25.24
CA GLU A 88 -2.40 -2.78 -25.53
C GLU A 88 -1.99 -4.25 -25.38
N ASP A 89 -0.86 -4.64 -25.97
CA ASP A 89 -0.32 -6.00 -25.88
C ASP A 89 -0.05 -6.40 -24.41
N MET A 90 0.55 -5.51 -23.61
CA MET A 90 0.78 -5.76 -22.18
C MET A 90 -0.52 -5.85 -21.38
N LYS A 91 -1.53 -5.04 -21.72
CA LYS A 91 -2.84 -5.09 -21.06
C LYS A 91 -3.52 -6.42 -21.34
N GLU A 92 -3.47 -6.91 -22.58
CA GLU A 92 -4.01 -8.22 -22.95
C GLU A 92 -3.29 -9.35 -22.21
N GLU A 93 -1.96 -9.31 -22.12
CA GLU A 93 -1.15 -10.29 -21.40
C GLU A 93 -1.49 -10.31 -19.90
N TYR A 94 -1.59 -9.14 -19.27
CA TYR A 94 -1.99 -9.01 -17.86
C TYR A 94 -3.39 -9.56 -17.61
N MET A 95 -4.37 -9.20 -18.44
CA MET A 95 -5.74 -9.70 -18.31
C MET A 95 -5.85 -11.20 -18.51
N LYS A 96 -5.02 -11.76 -19.40
CA LYS A 96 -4.91 -13.20 -19.60
C LYS A 96 -4.31 -13.88 -18.37
N GLN A 97 -3.21 -13.37 -17.85
CA GLN A 97 -2.56 -13.91 -16.65
C GLN A 97 -3.50 -13.86 -15.44
N HIS A 98 -4.19 -12.73 -15.22
CA HIS A 98 -5.17 -12.63 -14.14
C HIS A 98 -6.31 -13.65 -14.29
N ARG A 99 -6.79 -13.88 -15.52
CA ARG A 99 -7.81 -14.89 -15.79
C ARG A 99 -7.30 -16.29 -15.47
N GLU A 100 -6.07 -16.60 -15.89
CA GLU A 100 -5.43 -17.88 -15.59
C GLU A 100 -5.24 -18.08 -14.08
N ASP A 101 -4.78 -17.06 -13.35
CA ASP A 101 -4.64 -17.09 -11.89
C ASP A 101 -6.00 -17.28 -11.18
N MET A 102 -7.06 -16.62 -11.65
CA MET A 102 -8.42 -16.87 -11.14
C MET A 102 -8.86 -18.32 -11.36
N VAL A 103 -8.57 -18.88 -12.54
CA VAL A 103 -8.90 -20.28 -12.83
C VAL A 103 -8.10 -21.22 -11.93
N VAL A 104 -6.81 -20.96 -11.72
CA VAL A 104 -5.95 -21.75 -10.83
C VAL A 104 -6.45 -21.70 -9.39
N ARG A 105 -6.80 -20.51 -8.88
CA ARG A 105 -7.37 -20.34 -7.53
C ARG A 105 -8.71 -21.05 -7.36
N GLY A 106 -9.58 -20.95 -8.36
CA GLY A 106 -10.86 -21.68 -8.38
C GLY A 106 -10.67 -23.21 -8.41
N LEU A 107 -9.67 -23.72 -9.13
CA LEU A 107 -9.32 -25.14 -9.14
C LEU A 107 -8.68 -25.59 -7.81
N ALA A 108 -7.99 -24.69 -7.11
CA ALA A 108 -7.41 -24.93 -5.79
C ALA A 108 -8.46 -24.89 -4.66
N GLY A 109 -9.71 -24.50 -4.95
CA GLY A 109 -10.81 -24.46 -3.98
C GLY A 109 -10.74 -23.27 -3.01
N GLU A 110 -10.06 -22.18 -3.40
CA GLU A 110 -10.09 -20.93 -2.64
C GLU A 110 -11.41 -20.19 -2.91
N ASP A 111 -12.12 -19.77 -1.85
CA ASP A 111 -13.40 -19.06 -1.97
C ASP A 111 -13.21 -17.67 -2.61
N ILE A 112 -13.76 -17.49 -3.82
CA ILE A 112 -13.72 -16.24 -4.58
C ILE A 112 -15.00 -15.43 -4.30
N PHE A 113 -15.15 -14.82 -3.13
CA PHE A 113 -16.20 -13.79 -2.93
C PHE A 113 -15.79 -12.70 -1.93
N GLY A 114 -15.87 -11.45 -2.40
CA GLY A 114 -16.09 -10.24 -1.58
C GLY A 114 -14.96 -9.21 -1.63
N ASP A 115 -15.03 -8.23 -2.54
CA ASP A 115 -15.55 -6.90 -2.21
C ASP A 115 -15.68 -6.02 -3.46
N ASP A 116 -16.60 -5.08 -3.36
CA ASP A 116 -17.25 -4.27 -4.39
C ASP A 116 -16.33 -3.34 -5.19
N ASP A 117 -16.74 -3.07 -6.43
CA ASP A 117 -16.65 -1.72 -7.02
C ASP A 117 -17.79 -1.56 -8.05
N ASP A 118 -18.89 -0.97 -7.57
CA ASP A 118 -19.86 -0.20 -8.34
C ASP A 118 -19.20 1.15 -8.75
N ASP A 119 -18.97 1.39 -10.06
CA ASP A 119 -18.87 2.68 -10.80
C ASP A 119 -18.11 2.37 -12.11
N ASP A 120 -18.45 2.81 -13.33
CA ASP A 120 -19.23 3.93 -13.83
C ASP A 120 -19.85 3.50 -15.17
N THR A 121 -21.14 3.76 -15.40
CA THR A 121 -21.59 4.09 -16.77
C THR A 121 -22.81 4.99 -16.71
N GLU A 122 -22.58 6.28 -16.47
CA GLU A 122 -23.51 7.32 -16.87
C GLU A 122 -23.20 7.83 -18.29
N GLU A 123 -24.28 7.92 -19.06
CA GLU A 123 -24.55 8.71 -20.26
C GLU A 123 -23.98 8.36 -21.65
N GLY A 124 -24.92 8.13 -22.59
CA GLY A 124 -24.73 8.44 -24.01
C GLY A 124 -25.72 7.81 -25.01
N GLY A 125 -26.89 8.42 -25.21
CA GLY A 125 -27.43 8.66 -26.56
C GLY A 125 -28.45 7.70 -27.22
N ASP A 126 -29.69 8.20 -27.29
CA ASP A 126 -30.57 8.32 -28.48
C ASP A 126 -31.23 7.09 -29.15
N ALA A 127 -32.57 7.04 -29.09
CA ALA A 127 -33.51 6.81 -30.19
C ALA A 127 -34.98 6.96 -29.74
#